data_AF-A0A9E5FXM3-F1
#
_entry.id   AF-A0A9E5FXM3-F1
#
_cell.length_a   1.000
_cell.length_b   1.000
_cell.length_c   1.000
_cell.angle_alpha   90.00
_cell.angle_beta   90.00
_cell.angle_gamma   90.00
#
_symmetry.space_group_name_H-M   'P 1'
#
loop_
_entity.id
_entity.type
_entity.pdbx_description
1 polymer ?
#
loop_
_entity_poly.entity_id
_entity_poly.type
_entity_poly.pdbx_seq_one_letter_code
_entity_poly.pdbx_strand_id
1 'polypeptide(L)'
;MTSSAANTPQPRHTAPSAAGVGVGALDLSDRAAIAWGALFVVAFVGTFFEFFRYQFVQATTQVQDWGHTLLIPLISGYFVYVQREKLAVQRFAPSWAAFLLLFLGLAIYSASAFGPPAIQHHNVRGVGVAFALLGCLLAVFGTASFRWLWFPWAYWWVFGQTISERVMSRV
;
A
#
# COMPACT_ATOMS: atom_id res chain seq x y z
N MET A 1 -31.45 -20.41 -67.07
CA MET A 1 -32.02 -19.64 -65.94
C MET A 1 -31.89 -20.56 -64.73
N THR A 2 -31.06 -20.34 -63.71
CA THR A 2 -30.61 -19.11 -63.06
C THR A 2 -29.16 -19.30 -62.55
N SER A 3 -28.30 -18.30 -62.78
CA SER A 3 -26.95 -18.24 -62.21
C SER A 3 -27.04 -17.91 -60.72
N SER A 4 -26.45 -18.73 -59.84
CA SER A 4 -26.23 -18.37 -58.44
C SER A 4 -24.91 -17.63 -58.30
N ALA A 5 -24.98 -16.38 -57.88
CA ALA A 5 -23.86 -15.46 -57.77
C ALA A 5 -22.86 -15.92 -56.70
N ALA A 6 -21.58 -15.78 -57.02
CA ALA A 6 -20.44 -16.05 -56.15
C ALA A 6 -20.53 -15.22 -54.86
N ASN A 7 -20.55 -15.92 -53.72
CA ASN A 7 -20.45 -15.33 -52.40
C ASN A 7 -18.98 -14.93 -52.16
N THR A 8 -18.64 -13.67 -52.47
CA THR A 8 -17.28 -13.16 -52.27
C THR A 8 -17.18 -12.60 -50.84
N PRO A 9 -16.26 -13.07 -49.99
CA PRO A 9 -16.11 -12.52 -48.64
C PRO A 9 -15.63 -11.07 -48.70
N GLN A 10 -16.39 -10.15 -48.11
CA GLN A 10 -15.96 -8.75 -47.94
C GLN A 10 -14.70 -8.68 -47.05
N PRO A 11 -13.70 -7.85 -47.40
CA PRO A 11 -12.55 -7.62 -46.53
C PRO A 11 -13.02 -6.89 -45.26
N ARG A 12 -12.75 -7.49 -44.10
CA ARG A 12 -12.96 -6.85 -42.79
C ARG A 12 -12.10 -5.59 -42.72
N HIS A 13 -12.73 -4.44 -42.60
CA HIS A 13 -12.08 -3.22 -42.15
C HIS A 13 -11.49 -3.48 -40.76
N THR A 14 -10.18 -3.70 -40.69
CA THR A 14 -9.42 -3.68 -39.46
C THR A 14 -9.45 -2.25 -38.93
N ALA A 15 -10.29 -2.00 -37.93
CA ALA A 15 -10.19 -0.78 -37.15
C ALA A 15 -8.74 -0.68 -36.62
N PRO A 16 -8.09 0.49 -36.69
CA PRO A 16 -6.76 0.66 -36.13
C PRO A 16 -6.83 0.30 -34.65
N SER A 17 -6.11 -0.75 -34.28
CA SER A 17 -5.81 -1.10 -32.89
C SER A 17 -5.41 0.18 -32.20
N ALA A 18 -6.20 0.61 -31.22
CA ALA A 18 -5.83 1.70 -30.34
C ALA A 18 -4.50 1.30 -29.70
N ALA A 19 -3.41 1.82 -30.26
CA ALA A 19 -2.08 1.68 -29.72
C ALA A 19 -2.15 2.33 -28.33
N GLY A 20 -2.40 1.50 -27.32
CA GLY A 20 -2.20 1.85 -25.95
C GLY A 20 -0.76 2.32 -25.88
N VAL A 21 -0.58 3.62 -25.65
CA VAL A 21 0.72 4.25 -25.43
C VAL A 21 1.32 3.51 -24.25
N GLY A 22 2.13 2.50 -24.56
CA GLY A 22 2.94 1.79 -23.59
C GLY A 22 3.98 2.77 -23.13
N VAL A 23 3.65 3.56 -22.10
CA VAL A 23 4.66 4.22 -21.28
C VAL A 23 5.65 3.13 -20.91
N GLY A 24 6.87 3.28 -21.42
CA GLY A 24 7.86 2.22 -21.50
C GLY A 24 7.97 1.47 -20.18
N ALA A 25 7.93 0.15 -20.25
CA ALA A 25 8.30 -0.68 -19.12
C ALA A 25 9.76 -0.35 -18.79
N LEU A 26 9.98 0.48 -17.77
CA LEU A 26 11.30 0.71 -17.22
C LEU A 26 11.73 -0.63 -16.61
N ASP A 27 12.67 -1.32 -17.24
CA ASP A 27 13.34 -2.48 -16.64
C ASP A 27 14.16 -1.98 -15.45
N LEU A 28 13.60 -2.14 -14.25
CA LEU A 28 14.26 -1.78 -13.01
C LEU A 28 15.19 -2.93 -12.62
N SER A 29 16.51 -2.71 -12.63
CA SER A 29 17.45 -3.72 -12.12
C SER A 29 17.13 -4.09 -10.67
N ASP A 30 17.39 -5.34 -10.27
CA ASP A 30 17.16 -5.81 -8.89
C ASP A 30 17.82 -4.90 -7.85
N ARG A 31 19.03 -4.40 -8.15
CA ARG A 31 19.76 -3.48 -7.28
C ARG A 31 19.02 -2.16 -7.11
N ALA A 32 18.48 -1.61 -8.20
CA ALA A 32 17.68 -0.39 -8.15
C ALA A 32 16.37 -0.62 -7.40
N ALA A 33 15.70 -1.77 -7.60
CA ALA A 33 14.49 -2.13 -6.85
C ALA A 33 14.74 -2.18 -5.35
N ILE A 34 15.82 -2.85 -4.93
CA ILE A 34 16.24 -2.92 -3.52
C ILE A 34 16.57 -1.52 -2.98
N ALA A 35 17.33 -0.71 -3.73
CA ALA A 35 17.71 0.63 -3.30
C ALA A 35 16.49 1.55 -3.13
N TRP A 36 15.56 1.57 -4.09
CA TRP A 36 14.33 2.35 -4.01
C TRP A 36 13.39 1.84 -2.92
N GLY A 37 13.30 0.53 -2.72
CA GLY A 37 12.55 -0.07 -1.62
C GLY A 37 13.12 0.30 -0.26
N ALA A 38 14.45 0.24 -0.09
CA ALA A 38 15.13 0.65 1.13
C ALA A 38 14.95 2.16 1.39
N LEU A 39 15.10 3.00 0.36
CA LEU A 39 14.85 4.44 0.48
C LEU A 39 13.40 4.72 0.87
N PHE A 40 12.43 4.02 0.27
CA PHE A 40 11.02 4.13 0.65
C PHE A 40 10.82 3.80 2.14
N VAL A 41 11.38 2.68 2.62
CA VAL A 41 11.28 2.29 4.04
C VAL A 41 11.89 3.36 4.94
N VAL A 42 13.09 3.85 4.63
CA VAL A 42 13.76 4.90 5.42
C VAL A 42 12.94 6.19 5.42
N ALA A 43 12.45 6.64 4.26
CA ALA A 43 11.65 7.85 4.15
C ALA A 43 10.31 7.72 4.88
N PHE A 44 9.64 6.57 4.76
CA PHE A 44 8.36 6.31 5.41
C PHE A 44 8.52 6.24 6.94
N VAL A 45 9.49 5.46 7.43
CA VAL A 45 9.78 5.37 8.86
C VAL A 45 10.25 6.72 9.41
N GLY A 46 11.09 7.45 8.68
CA GLY A 46 11.53 8.80 9.06
C GLY A 46 10.39 9.81 9.15
N THR A 47 9.45 9.77 8.19
CA THR A 47 8.26 10.65 8.19
C THR A 47 7.38 10.42 9.42
N PHE A 48 7.25 9.17 9.85
CA PHE A 48 6.44 8.78 11.01
C PHE A 48 7.28 8.36 12.22
N PHE A 49 8.49 8.92 12.35
CA PHE A 49 9.50 8.44 13.29
C PHE A 49 9.00 8.38 14.73
N GLU A 50 8.33 9.41 15.22
CA GLU A 50 7.80 9.44 16.58
C GLU A 50 6.76 8.34 16.85
N PHE A 51 5.99 7.96 15.84
CA PHE A 51 5.04 6.85 15.98
C PHE A 51 5.79 5.51 16.09
N PHE A 52 6.76 5.26 15.21
CA PHE A 52 7.56 4.03 15.24
C PHE A 52 8.42 3.94 16.51
N ARG A 53 8.98 5.06 16.97
CA ARG A 53 9.72 5.15 18.23
C ARG A 53 8.83 4.77 19.40
N TYR A 54 7.60 5.32 19.47
CA TYR A 54 6.65 4.96 20.52
C TYR A 54 6.25 3.47 20.46
N GLN A 55 5.95 2.95 19.26
CA GLN A 55 5.66 1.52 19.06
C GLN A 55 6.81 0.63 19.57
N PHE A 56 8.05 0.99 19.25
CA PHE A 56 9.23 0.26 19.67
C PHE A 56 9.41 0.28 21.20
N VAL A 57 9.24 1.45 21.82
CA VAL A 57 9.29 1.57 23.29
C VAL A 57 8.24 0.69 23.92
N GLN A 58 6.97 0.81 23.52
CA GLN A 58 5.89 -0.01 24.09
C GLN A 58 6.14 -1.50 23.91
N ALA A 59 6.59 -1.93 22.73
CA ALA A 59 6.86 -3.34 22.47
C ALA A 59 8.03 -3.90 23.29
N THR A 60 8.98 -3.06 23.72
CA THR A 60 10.17 -3.48 24.48
C THR A 60 10.00 -3.30 25.98
N THR A 61 9.15 -2.37 26.44
CA THR A 61 8.89 -2.14 27.87
C THR A 61 7.66 -2.90 28.37
N GLN A 62 6.71 -3.23 27.49
CA GLN A 62 5.49 -3.99 27.80
C GLN A 62 5.42 -5.23 26.89
N VAL A 63 6.44 -6.08 26.95
CA VAL A 63 6.63 -7.21 26.01
C VAL A 63 5.47 -8.20 26.03
N GLN A 64 4.87 -8.46 27.19
CA GLN A 64 3.75 -9.40 27.34
C GLN A 64 2.51 -8.92 26.58
N ASP A 65 2.27 -7.62 26.54
CA ASP A 65 1.10 -7.04 25.89
C ASP A 65 1.39 -6.70 24.41
N TRP A 66 2.54 -6.07 24.14
CA TRP A 66 2.82 -5.42 22.85
C TRP A 66 4.04 -5.95 22.11
N GLY A 67 4.80 -6.90 22.68
CA GLY A 67 6.03 -7.43 22.05
C GLY A 67 5.78 -8.00 20.65
N HIS A 68 4.60 -8.60 20.44
CA HIS A 68 4.19 -9.14 19.14
C HIS A 68 4.14 -8.07 18.03
N THR A 69 3.91 -6.80 18.36
CA THR A 69 3.76 -5.72 17.35
C THR A 69 5.02 -5.49 16.51
N LEU A 70 6.21 -5.88 17.00
CA LEU A 70 7.46 -5.86 16.22
C LEU A 70 7.55 -7.00 15.21
N LEU A 71 6.88 -8.13 15.46
CA LEU A 71 6.85 -9.29 14.58
C LEU A 71 5.83 -9.13 13.45
N ILE A 72 4.74 -8.39 13.70
CA ILE A 72 3.65 -8.18 12.74
C ILE A 72 4.11 -7.60 11.38
N PRO A 73 4.99 -6.57 11.29
CA PRO A 73 5.55 -6.13 10.02
C PRO A 73 6.24 -7.24 9.22
N LEU A 74 6.95 -8.14 9.89
CA LEU A 74 7.66 -9.26 9.25
C LEU A 74 6.67 -10.31 8.72
N ILE A 75 5.65 -10.65 9.51
CA ILE A 75 4.57 -11.56 9.08
C ILE A 75 3.80 -10.96 7.90
N SER A 76 3.53 -9.66 7.93
CA SER A 76 2.86 -8.95 6.84
C SER A 76 3.70 -8.98 5.56
N GLY A 77 5.01 -8.73 5.67
CA GLY A 77 5.96 -8.89 4.57
C GLY A 77 6.01 -10.33 4.03
N TYR A 78 5.93 -11.33 4.91
CA TYR A 78 5.84 -12.73 4.50
C TYR A 78 4.56 -13.02 3.69
N PHE A 79 3.40 -12.48 4.09
CA PHE A 79 2.18 -12.63 3.29
C PHE A 79 2.31 -11.99 1.90
N VAL A 80 3.03 -10.88 1.77
CA VAL A 80 3.38 -10.31 0.45
C VAL A 80 4.29 -11.27 -0.33
N TYR A 81 5.32 -11.81 0.31
CA TYR A 81 6.25 -12.77 -0.31
C TYR A 81 5.54 -14.02 -0.82
N VAL A 82 4.59 -14.58 -0.08
CA VAL A 82 3.79 -15.73 -0.52
C VAL A 82 3.02 -15.42 -1.83
N GLN A 83 2.59 -14.17 -2.02
CA GLN A 83 1.88 -13.74 -3.23
C GLN A 83 2.80 -13.17 -4.32
N ARG A 84 4.13 -13.21 -4.16
CA ARG A 84 5.11 -12.55 -5.05
C ARG A 84 4.96 -12.90 -6.54
N GLU A 85 4.67 -14.15 -6.87
CA GLU A 85 4.49 -14.60 -8.25
C GLU A 85 3.23 -13.97 -8.87
N LYS A 86 2.14 -13.90 -8.10
CA LYS A 86 0.91 -13.25 -8.53
C LYS A 86 1.08 -11.74 -8.67
N LEU A 87 1.91 -11.13 -7.83
CA LEU A 87 2.23 -9.70 -7.90
C LEU A 87 3.15 -9.40 -9.10
N ALA A 88 4.13 -10.26 -9.39
CA ALA A 88 5.09 -10.09 -10.47
C ALA A 88 4.44 -10.10 -11.87
N VAL A 89 3.34 -10.84 -12.04
CA VAL A 89 2.59 -10.88 -13.32
C VAL A 89 1.59 -9.73 -13.48
N GLN A 90 1.31 -8.96 -12.42
CA GLN A 90 0.43 -7.79 -12.54
C GLN A 90 1.23 -6.60 -13.07
N ARG A 91 0.63 -5.88 -14.01
CA ARG A 91 1.18 -4.59 -14.43
C ARG A 91 1.02 -3.60 -13.29
N PHE A 92 2.11 -2.97 -12.87
CA PHE A 92 2.03 -1.80 -12.01
C PHE A 92 1.27 -0.70 -12.74
N ALA A 93 0.14 -0.31 -12.15
CA ALA A 93 -0.75 0.72 -12.68
C ALA A 93 -0.94 1.81 -11.62
N PRO A 94 0.05 2.71 -11.46
CA PRO A 94 -0.04 3.83 -10.55
C PRO A 94 -1.35 4.61 -10.72
N SER A 95 -1.98 4.96 -9.61
CA SER A 95 -3.18 5.79 -9.62
C SER A 95 -2.91 7.10 -8.90
N TRP A 96 -3.16 8.23 -9.58
CA TRP A 96 -3.08 9.55 -8.95
C TRP A 96 -4.06 9.70 -7.78
N ALA A 97 -5.20 9.02 -7.84
CA ALA A 97 -6.18 9.01 -6.75
C ALA A 97 -5.61 8.36 -5.46
N ALA A 98 -4.60 7.50 -5.56
CA ALA A 98 -3.95 6.91 -4.41
C ALA A 98 -3.22 7.96 -3.54
N PHE A 99 -2.75 9.05 -4.14
CA PHE A 99 -2.16 10.15 -3.40
C PHE A 99 -3.16 10.84 -2.48
N LEU A 100 -4.47 10.81 -2.77
CA LEU A 100 -5.49 11.33 -1.85
C LEU A 100 -5.45 10.57 -0.52
N LEU A 101 -5.27 9.25 -0.55
CA LEU A 101 -5.13 8.45 0.66
C LEU A 101 -3.82 8.71 1.39
N LEU A 102 -2.73 8.91 0.64
CA LEU A 102 -1.44 9.30 1.22
C LEU A 102 -1.55 10.63 1.97
N PHE A 103 -2.07 11.66 1.31
CA PHE A 103 -2.23 12.99 1.90
C PHE A 103 -3.27 13.02 3.02
N LEU A 104 -4.35 12.23 2.92
CA LEU A 104 -5.29 12.04 4.01
C LEU A 104 -4.61 11.44 5.23
N GLY A 105 -3.80 10.39 5.04
CA GLY A 105 -3.01 9.79 6.11
C GLY A 105 -2.05 10.78 6.77
N LEU A 106 -1.34 11.56 5.95
CA LEU A 106 -0.44 12.62 6.42
C LEU A 106 -1.20 13.72 7.19
N ALA A 107 -2.39 14.12 6.72
CA ALA A 107 -3.23 15.11 7.38
C ALA A 107 -3.74 14.60 8.73
N ILE A 108 -4.23 13.35 8.82
CA ILE A 108 -4.65 12.71 10.07
C ILE A 108 -3.47 12.63 11.05
N TYR A 109 -2.30 12.19 10.56
CA TYR A 109 -1.09 12.11 11.38
C TYR A 109 -0.68 13.49 11.91
N SER A 110 -0.64 14.49 11.03
CA SER A 110 -0.26 15.87 11.40
C SER A 110 -1.24 16.48 12.40
N ALA A 111 -2.54 16.28 12.19
CA ALA A 111 -3.57 16.75 13.12
C ALA A 111 -3.46 16.07 14.49
N SER A 112 -3.15 14.77 14.53
CA SER A 112 -2.95 14.03 15.79
C SER A 112 -1.54 14.17 16.39
N ALA A 113 -0.61 14.78 15.68
CA ALA A 113 0.71 15.13 16.18
C ALA A 113 0.75 16.55 16.74
N PHE A 114 0.17 17.51 16.01
CA PHE A 114 0.32 18.95 16.23
C PHE A 114 -0.99 19.69 16.46
N GLY A 115 -2.14 19.05 16.26
CA GLY A 115 -3.46 19.65 16.46
C GLY A 115 -3.89 19.71 17.93
N PRO A 116 -5.19 19.93 18.21
CA PRO A 116 -5.69 20.08 19.58
C PRO A 116 -5.43 18.85 20.48
N PRO A 117 -5.23 19.02 21.79
CA PRO A 117 -4.97 17.91 22.73
C PRO A 117 -6.03 16.79 22.72
N ALA A 118 -7.26 17.10 22.31
CA ALA A 118 -8.34 16.12 22.18
C ALA A 118 -8.05 15.04 21.12
N ILE A 119 -7.32 15.37 20.05
CA ILE A 119 -7.00 14.46 18.95
C ILE A 119 -5.54 14.02 18.95
N GLN A 120 -4.71 14.56 19.85
CA GLN A 120 -3.33 14.14 20.05
C GLN A 120 -3.27 12.77 20.72
N HIS A 121 -3.43 11.72 19.91
CA HIS A 121 -3.61 10.36 20.39
C HIS A 121 -2.83 9.36 19.54
N HIS A 122 -2.13 8.44 20.20
CA HIS A 122 -1.26 7.47 19.52
C HIS A 122 -2.03 6.60 18.52
N ASN A 123 -3.18 6.05 18.90
CA ASN A 123 -3.98 5.24 17.96
C ASN A 123 -4.51 6.06 16.76
N VAL A 124 -4.75 7.38 16.93
CA VAL A 124 -5.17 8.24 15.81
C VAL A 124 -3.99 8.51 14.87
N ARG A 125 -2.77 8.68 15.42
CA ARG A 125 -1.55 8.73 14.61
C ARG A 125 -1.40 7.44 13.80
N GLY A 126 -1.65 6.29 14.42
CA GLY A 126 -1.72 5.01 13.75
C GLY A 126 -2.61 5.07 12.51
N VAL A 127 -3.83 5.61 12.62
CA VAL A 127 -4.78 5.72 11.48
C VAL A 127 -4.14 6.49 10.34
N GLY A 128 -3.47 7.60 10.66
CA GLY A 128 -2.70 8.37 9.69
C GLY A 128 -1.62 7.52 8.98
N VAL A 129 -0.83 6.76 9.73
CA VAL A 129 0.22 5.88 9.17
C VAL A 129 -0.38 4.80 8.26
N ALA A 130 -1.50 4.17 8.65
CA ALA A 130 -2.14 3.14 7.82
C ALA A 130 -2.67 3.67 6.50
N PHE A 131 -3.33 4.83 6.52
CA PHE A 131 -3.83 5.48 5.31
C PHE A 131 -2.67 5.94 4.42
N ALA A 132 -1.60 6.45 5.01
CA ALA A 132 -0.38 6.79 4.28
C ALA A 132 0.21 5.58 3.58
N LEU A 133 0.38 4.46 4.30
CA LEU A 133 0.89 3.20 3.73
C LEU A 133 -0.03 2.68 2.62
N LEU A 134 -1.34 2.69 2.83
CA LEU A 134 -2.32 2.28 1.82
C LEU A 134 -2.19 3.12 0.55
N GLY A 135 -2.10 4.44 0.71
CA GLY A 135 -1.88 5.37 -0.40
C GLY A 135 -0.59 5.07 -1.16
N CYS A 136 0.52 4.82 -0.46
CA CYS A 136 1.79 4.40 -1.08
C CYS A 136 1.65 3.08 -1.84
N LEU A 137 1.03 2.05 -1.25
CA LEU A 137 0.83 0.76 -1.89
C LEU A 137 0.00 0.91 -3.17
N LEU A 138 -1.09 1.67 -3.13
CA LEU A 138 -1.93 1.91 -4.30
C LEU A 138 -1.27 2.80 -5.36
N ALA A 139 -0.41 3.74 -4.94
CA ALA A 139 0.34 4.59 -5.87
C ALA A 139 1.41 3.81 -6.63
N VAL A 140 2.04 2.80 -6.01
CA VAL A 140 3.07 1.97 -6.63
C VAL A 140 2.45 0.80 -7.41
N PHE A 141 1.60 0.02 -6.73
CA PHE A 141 1.12 -1.26 -7.26
C PHE A 141 -0.20 -1.15 -8.03
N GLY A 142 -0.95 -0.07 -7.83
CA GLY A 142 -2.28 0.11 -8.41
C GLY A 142 -3.37 -0.70 -7.70
N THR A 143 -4.63 -0.42 -8.06
CA THR A 143 -5.81 -1.08 -7.48
C THR A 143 -5.92 -2.55 -7.85
N ALA A 144 -5.45 -2.95 -9.04
CA ALA A 144 -5.47 -4.34 -9.48
C ALA A 144 -4.65 -5.24 -8.55
N SER A 145 -3.45 -4.83 -8.19
CA SER A 145 -2.56 -5.58 -7.29
C SER A 145 -3.07 -5.61 -5.86
N PHE A 146 -3.91 -4.64 -5.46
CA PHE A 146 -4.42 -4.53 -4.10
C PHE A 146 -5.26 -5.73 -3.65
N ARG A 147 -5.84 -6.50 -4.58
CA ARG A 147 -6.53 -7.77 -4.25
C ARG A 147 -5.64 -8.77 -3.49
N TRP A 148 -4.31 -8.64 -3.62
CA TRP A 148 -3.32 -9.47 -2.93
C TRP A 148 -2.65 -8.75 -1.77
N LEU A 149 -2.71 -7.42 -1.73
CA LEU A 149 -2.05 -6.58 -0.71
C LEU A 149 -3.00 -6.13 0.41
N TRP A 150 -4.31 -6.21 0.22
CA TRP A 150 -5.28 -5.76 1.22
C TRP A 150 -5.12 -6.52 2.54
N PHE A 151 -4.93 -7.84 2.49
CA PHE A 151 -4.80 -8.66 3.70
C PHE A 151 -3.48 -8.40 4.43
N PRO A 152 -2.30 -8.45 3.78
CA PRO A 152 -1.05 -8.03 4.43
C PRO A 152 -1.12 -6.65 5.06
N TRP A 153 -1.70 -5.68 4.35
CA TRP A 153 -1.87 -4.31 4.86
C TRP A 153 -2.83 -4.25 6.05
N ALA A 154 -4.00 -4.88 5.97
CA ALA A 154 -4.99 -4.87 7.03
C ALA A 154 -4.50 -5.63 8.27
N TYR A 155 -3.80 -6.75 8.07
CA TYR A 155 -3.16 -7.51 9.14
C TYR A 155 -2.14 -6.66 9.89
N TRP A 156 -1.25 -5.97 9.15
CA TRP A 156 -0.32 -5.02 9.76
C TRP A 156 -1.03 -3.90 10.51
N TRP A 157 -2.05 -3.32 9.90
CA TRP A 157 -2.80 -2.22 10.47
C TRP A 157 -3.51 -2.59 11.77
N VAL A 158 -4.16 -3.75 11.81
CA VAL A 158 -4.97 -4.15 12.97
C VAL A 158 -4.10 -4.68 14.11
N PHE A 159 -3.11 -5.52 13.79
CA PHE A 159 -2.29 -6.21 14.80
C PHE A 159 -0.97 -5.52 15.11
N GLY A 160 -0.51 -4.60 14.26
CA GLY A 160 0.76 -3.90 14.41
C GLY A 160 0.67 -2.64 15.25
N GLN A 161 -0.42 -2.44 16.01
CA GLN A 161 -0.68 -1.22 16.80
C GLN A 161 -0.66 -1.55 18.28
N THR A 162 -0.13 -0.65 19.09
CA THR A 162 -0.36 -0.70 20.55
C THR A 162 -1.63 0.07 20.90
N ILE A 163 -2.42 -0.42 21.84
CA ILE A 163 -3.58 0.32 22.36
C ILE A 163 -3.08 1.26 23.44
N SER A 164 -3.37 2.56 23.30
CA SER A 164 -3.02 3.54 24.32
C SER A 164 -3.82 3.35 25.60
N GLU A 165 -3.25 3.78 26.73
CA GLU A 165 -3.90 3.75 28.04
C GLU A 165 -5.26 4.46 28.04
N ARG A 166 -5.41 5.53 27.26
CA ARG A 166 -6.66 6.30 27.17
C ARG A 166 -7.82 5.49 26.57
N VAL A 167 -7.53 4.57 25.66
CA VAL A 167 -8.52 3.63 25.12
C VAL A 167 -8.71 2.49 26.10
N MET A 168 -7.62 1.96 26.65
CA MET A 168 -7.66 0.85 27.60
C MET A 168 -8.43 1.19 28.88
N SER A 169 -8.38 2.44 29.34
CA SER A 169 -9.11 2.91 30.53
C SER A 169 -10.63 3.04 30.30
N ARG A 170 -11.13 2.72 29.10
CA ARG A 170 -12.55 2.84 28.72
C ARG A 170 -13.18 1.49 28.33
N VAL A 171 -12.42 0.40 28.40
CA VAL A 171 -12.86 -0.96 28.04
C VAL A 171 -12.78 -1.86 29.26
#